data_AF-A0A317W201-F1
#
_entry.id   AF-A0A317W201-F1
#
_cell.length_a   1.000
_cell.length_b   1.000
_cell.length_c   1.000
_cell.angle_alpha   90.00
_cell.angle_beta   90.00
_cell.angle_gamma   90.00
#
_symmetry.space_group_name_H-M   'P 1'
#
loop_
_entity.id
_entity.type
_entity.pdbx_description
1 polymer ?
#
loop_
_entity_poly.entity_id
_entity_poly.type
_entity_poly.pdbx_seq_one_letter_code
_entity_poly.pdbx_strand_id
1 'polypeptide(L)'
;MTPPNVLRSPAAATPLIEQIIRYKFKDRGLLARALLPAMVVHGRYLINGSQDLAHLGHSALKMILSQDGFHNNEGAGLTEYVILEEAGDSNLWWVGFTKELDRFIPKDRVPMSKKAIEEAVANMMKAIMGAVYVDSGYRLEKVANVIDALGIGWMEEDPDDSGTDEGSIIAV
;
A
#
# COMPACT_ATOMS: atom_id res chain seq x y z
N MET A 1 11.00 27.11 -7.01
CA MET A 1 9.54 27.26 -7.10
C MET A 1 9.03 26.38 -8.23
N THR A 2 8.48 25.22 -7.91
CA THR A 2 7.89 24.28 -8.88
C THR A 2 6.43 24.72 -9.15
N PRO A 3 5.97 24.83 -10.41
CA PRO A 3 4.66 25.38 -10.70
C PRO A 3 3.52 24.47 -10.21
N PRO A 4 2.41 25.02 -9.69
CA PRO A 4 1.36 24.29 -8.97
C PRO A 4 0.36 23.53 -9.86
N ASN A 5 0.75 23.03 -11.05
CA ASN A 5 -0.27 22.50 -11.99
C ASN A 5 0.19 21.47 -13.04
N VAL A 6 1.24 20.68 -12.79
CA VAL A 6 1.76 19.73 -13.80
C VAL A 6 1.08 18.34 -13.77
N LEU A 7 0.32 17.99 -12.74
CA LEU A 7 -0.30 16.65 -12.61
C LEU A 7 -1.75 16.58 -13.12
N ARG A 8 -2.03 17.12 -14.31
CA ARG A 8 -3.39 17.03 -14.93
C ARG A 8 -3.62 15.77 -15.77
N SER A 9 -2.60 14.93 -15.96
CA SER A 9 -2.74 13.68 -16.71
C SER A 9 -2.04 12.51 -15.98
N PRO A 10 -2.72 11.35 -15.83
CA PRO A 10 -2.12 10.13 -15.27
C PRO A 10 -0.78 9.74 -15.94
N ALA A 11 -0.61 10.08 -17.22
CA ALA A 11 0.60 9.81 -17.98
C ALA A 11 1.83 10.58 -17.48
N ALA A 12 1.64 11.80 -16.94
CA ALA A 12 2.72 12.61 -16.37
C ALA A 12 3.14 12.15 -14.96
N ALA A 13 2.22 11.53 -14.22
CA ALA A 13 2.46 10.98 -12.88
C ALA A 13 3.25 9.66 -12.91
N THR A 14 3.17 8.92 -14.02
CA THR A 14 3.69 7.56 -14.14
C THR A 14 5.17 7.43 -13.75
N PRO A 15 6.12 8.25 -14.27
CA PRO A 15 7.54 8.06 -13.94
C PRO A 15 7.87 8.28 -12.46
N LEU A 16 7.18 9.21 -11.79
CA LEU A 16 7.40 9.48 -10.37
C LEU A 16 6.89 8.33 -9.51
N ILE A 17 5.71 7.79 -9.82
CA ILE A 17 5.17 6.64 -9.10
C ILE A 17 6.08 5.43 -9.32
N GLU A 18 6.46 5.12 -10.57
CA GLU A 18 7.39 4.05 -10.91
C GLU A 18 8.71 4.15 -10.13
N GLN A 19 9.20 5.36 -9.90
CA GLN A 19 10.39 5.63 -9.08
C GLN A 19 10.15 5.37 -7.59
N ILE A 20 9.03 5.85 -7.02
CA ILE A 20 8.68 5.67 -5.60
C ILE A 20 8.56 4.18 -5.28
N ILE A 21 7.80 3.43 -6.09
CA ILE A 21 7.56 2.00 -5.86
C ILE A 21 8.67 1.10 -6.42
N ARG A 22 9.69 1.69 -7.06
CA ARG A 22 10.82 0.99 -7.71
C ARG A 22 10.37 -0.10 -8.70
N TYR A 23 9.29 0.14 -9.42
CA TYR A 23 8.73 -0.79 -10.40
C TYR A 23 8.40 -0.05 -11.70
N LYS A 24 8.88 -0.57 -12.83
CA LYS A 24 8.60 -0.03 -14.16
C LYS A 24 7.53 -0.87 -14.84
N PHE A 25 6.38 -0.28 -15.13
CA PHE A 25 5.26 -0.96 -15.78
C PHE A 25 5.56 -1.25 -17.25
N LYS A 26 5.19 -2.45 -17.70
CA LYS A 26 5.13 -2.79 -19.13
C LYS A 26 3.85 -2.21 -19.74
N ASP A 27 2.73 -2.37 -19.05
CA ASP A 27 1.44 -1.77 -19.35
C ASP A 27 1.12 -0.64 -18.37
N ARG A 28 1.42 0.60 -18.78
CA ARG A 28 1.11 1.81 -18.01
C ARG A 28 -0.41 2.08 -17.90
N GLY A 29 -1.22 1.40 -18.69
CA GLY A 29 -2.68 1.41 -18.56
C GLY A 29 -3.15 0.80 -17.23
N LEU A 30 -2.42 -0.19 -16.69
CA LEU A 30 -2.70 -0.77 -15.37
C LEU A 30 -2.45 0.24 -14.25
N LEU A 31 -1.34 0.98 -14.32
CA LEU A 31 -1.08 2.07 -13.36
C LEU A 31 -2.13 3.17 -13.49
N ALA A 32 -2.45 3.61 -14.71
CA ALA A 32 -3.49 4.62 -14.91
C ALA A 32 -4.84 4.15 -14.33
N ARG A 33 -5.20 2.88 -14.51
CA ARG A 33 -6.40 2.27 -13.92
C ARG A 33 -6.36 2.25 -12.39
N ALA A 34 -5.21 1.96 -11.79
CA ALA A 34 -5.03 1.96 -10.34
C ALA A 34 -5.23 3.35 -9.70
N LEU A 35 -4.88 4.42 -10.41
CA LEU A 35 -5.04 5.81 -9.94
C LEU A 35 -6.47 6.34 -10.08
N LEU A 36 -7.37 5.62 -10.75
CA LEU A 36 -8.76 6.04 -10.90
C LEU A 36 -9.56 5.66 -9.65
N PRO A 37 -10.10 6.63 -8.90
CA PRO A 37 -10.98 6.34 -7.78
C PRO A 37 -12.25 5.64 -8.29
N ALA A 38 -12.85 4.80 -7.44
CA ALA A 38 -14.15 4.22 -7.74
C ALA A 38 -15.19 5.34 -7.90
N MET A 39 -15.90 5.35 -9.03
CA MET A 39 -16.99 6.31 -9.25
C MET A 39 -18.33 5.68 -8.91
N VAL A 40 -18.98 6.25 -7.90
CA VAL A 40 -20.37 5.93 -7.55
C VAL A 40 -21.26 7.01 -8.12
N VAL A 41 -22.23 6.62 -8.95
CA VAL A 41 -23.23 7.52 -9.52
C VAL A 41 -24.60 6.92 -9.21
N HIS A 42 -25.46 7.69 -8.54
CA HIS A 42 -26.79 7.24 -8.09
C HIS A 42 -26.78 5.93 -7.29
N GLY A 43 -25.81 5.77 -6.39
CA GLY A 43 -25.71 4.58 -5.52
C GLY A 43 -25.29 3.29 -6.24
N ARG A 44 -24.86 3.36 -7.51
CA ARG A 44 -24.27 2.22 -8.23
C ARG A 44 -22.80 2.52 -8.55
N TYR A 45 -21.95 1.52 -8.38
CA TYR A 45 -20.59 1.55 -8.92
C TYR A 45 -20.70 1.56 -10.44
N LEU A 46 -20.40 2.69 -11.05
CA LEU A 46 -20.55 2.86 -12.50
C LEU A 46 -19.28 2.39 -13.23
N ILE A 47 -18.14 2.45 -12.54
CA ILE A 47 -16.84 1.99 -13.01
C ILE A 47 -16.13 1.32 -11.83
N ASN A 48 -15.89 0.00 -11.90
CA ASN A 48 -15.01 -0.75 -10.98
C ASN A 48 -13.52 -0.42 -11.24
N GLY A 49 -13.21 0.88 -11.38
CA GLY A 49 -11.98 1.39 -11.99
C GLY A 49 -10.74 0.74 -11.37
N SER A 50 -10.49 1.00 -10.10
CA SER A 50 -9.37 0.43 -9.34
C SER A 50 -9.76 -0.68 -8.38
N GLN A 51 -11.06 -0.94 -8.15
CA GLN A 51 -11.50 -1.84 -7.07
C GLN A 51 -11.05 -3.29 -7.25
N ASP A 52 -11.13 -3.84 -8.46
CA ASP A 52 -10.67 -5.21 -8.70
C ASP A 52 -9.16 -5.34 -8.47
N LEU A 53 -8.39 -4.33 -8.91
CA LEU A 53 -6.95 -4.25 -8.66
C LEU A 53 -6.66 -4.08 -7.16
N ALA A 54 -7.44 -3.26 -6.46
CA ALA A 54 -7.30 -3.06 -5.03
C ALA A 54 -7.56 -4.35 -4.25
N HIS A 55 -8.58 -5.11 -4.63
CA HIS A 55 -8.86 -6.40 -4.02
C HIS A 55 -7.68 -7.38 -4.24
N LEU A 56 -7.20 -7.50 -5.49
CA LEU A 56 -6.05 -8.34 -5.81
C LEU A 56 -4.79 -7.93 -5.04
N GLY A 57 -4.48 -6.64 -4.98
CA GLY A 57 -3.30 -6.14 -4.30
C GLY A 57 -3.38 -6.31 -2.79
N HIS A 58 -4.56 -6.12 -2.19
CA HIS A 58 -4.76 -6.36 -0.76
C HIS A 58 -4.60 -7.84 -0.42
N SER A 59 -5.12 -8.75 -1.24
CA SER A 59 -4.89 -10.19 -1.09
C SER A 59 -3.41 -10.56 -1.24
N ALA A 60 -2.69 -9.97 -2.20
CA ALA A 60 -1.27 -10.20 -2.39
C ALA A 60 -0.45 -9.71 -1.18
N LEU A 61 -0.75 -8.52 -0.66
CA LEU A 61 -0.11 -7.98 0.55
C LEU A 61 -0.29 -8.89 1.76
N LYS A 62 -1.53 -9.35 2.03
CA LYS A 62 -1.81 -10.28 3.13
C LYS A 62 -1.04 -11.59 2.99
N MET A 63 -0.97 -12.13 1.77
CA MET A 63 -0.23 -13.36 1.51
C MET A 63 1.27 -13.18 1.77
N ILE A 64 1.86 -12.06 1.35
CA ILE A 64 3.28 -11.77 1.56
C ILE A 64 3.57 -11.64 3.05
N LEU A 65 2.80 -10.83 3.79
CA LEU A 65 2.96 -10.70 5.25
C LEU A 65 2.80 -12.04 5.98
N SER A 66 1.88 -12.90 5.51
CA SER A 66 1.71 -14.26 6.03
C SER A 66 2.91 -15.16 5.77
N GLN A 67 3.51 -15.06 4.57
CA GLN A 67 4.72 -15.80 4.20
C GLN A 67 5.92 -15.37 5.04
N ASP A 68 6.05 -14.06 5.27
CA ASP A 68 7.12 -13.50 6.11
C ASP A 68 6.98 -13.99 7.56
N GLY A 69 5.78 -13.95 8.13
CA GLY A 69 5.51 -14.49 9.47
C GLY A 69 5.84 -15.98 9.57
N PHE A 70 5.44 -16.77 8.56
CA PHE A 70 5.78 -18.18 8.50
C PHE A 70 7.31 -18.40 8.42
N HIS A 71 8.03 -17.65 7.58
CA HIS A 71 9.48 -17.78 7.43
C HIS A 71 10.24 -17.34 8.70
N ASN A 72 9.70 -16.39 9.45
CA ASN A 72 10.24 -15.93 10.73
C ASN A 72 9.85 -16.82 11.91
N ASN A 73 9.11 -17.93 11.68
CA ASN A 73 8.56 -18.82 12.71
C ASN A 73 7.61 -18.13 13.70
N GLU A 74 6.88 -17.13 13.23
CA GLU A 74 5.95 -16.37 14.06
C GLU A 74 4.63 -17.10 14.27
N GLY A 75 4.03 -16.86 15.44
CA GLY A 75 2.72 -17.41 15.77
C GLY A 75 1.62 -16.82 14.88
N ALA A 76 0.59 -17.62 14.60
CA ALA A 76 -0.56 -17.19 13.80
C ALA A 76 -1.27 -15.94 14.36
N GLY A 77 -1.31 -15.79 15.69
CA GLY A 77 -1.91 -14.62 16.34
C GLY A 77 -1.13 -13.32 16.07
N LEU A 78 0.21 -13.37 16.15
CA LEU A 78 1.05 -12.22 15.83
C LEU A 78 1.03 -11.91 14.33
N THR A 79 1.02 -12.94 13.49
CA THR A 79 0.88 -12.78 12.04
C THR A 79 -0.41 -12.06 11.67
N GLU A 80 -1.56 -12.46 12.25
CA GLU A 80 -2.83 -11.79 12.02
C GLU A 80 -2.81 -10.34 12.52
N TYR A 81 -2.19 -10.08 13.68
CA TYR A 81 -2.02 -8.72 14.19
C TYR A 81 -1.22 -7.84 13.21
N VAL A 82 -0.08 -8.30 12.74
CA VAL A 82 0.75 -7.57 11.76
C VAL A 82 -0.03 -7.36 10.46
N ILE A 83 -0.78 -8.35 9.98
CA ILE A 83 -1.63 -8.19 8.79
C ILE A 83 -2.68 -7.09 8.98
N LEU A 84 -3.33 -7.02 10.15
CA LEU A 84 -4.34 -6.01 10.45
C LEU A 84 -3.74 -4.60 10.50
N GLU A 85 -2.59 -4.45 11.13
CA GLU A 85 -1.88 -3.17 11.23
C GLU A 85 -1.32 -2.74 9.86
N GLU A 86 -0.53 -3.60 9.21
CA GLU A 86 0.24 -3.23 8.03
C GLU A 86 -0.62 -3.14 6.75
N ALA A 87 -1.55 -4.09 6.57
CA ALA A 87 -2.44 -4.09 5.41
C ALA A 87 -3.72 -3.26 5.61
N GLY A 88 -3.90 -2.69 6.81
CA GLY A 88 -5.06 -1.88 7.16
C GLY A 88 -5.12 -0.54 6.42
N ASP A 89 -6.33 -0.07 6.14
CA ASP A 89 -6.56 1.17 5.38
C ASP A 89 -5.93 2.39 6.05
N SER A 90 -5.91 2.42 7.39
CA SER A 90 -5.26 3.48 8.17
C SER A 90 -3.76 3.57 7.87
N ASN A 91 -3.05 2.44 7.90
CA ASN A 91 -1.62 2.40 7.60
C ASN A 91 -1.36 2.71 6.13
N LEU A 92 -2.12 2.09 5.21
CA LEU A 92 -1.93 2.31 3.77
C LEU A 92 -2.19 3.76 3.36
N TRP A 93 -3.16 4.43 3.97
CA TRP A 93 -3.32 5.87 3.84
C TRP A 93 -2.07 6.61 4.32
N TRP A 94 -1.62 6.36 5.55
CA TRP A 94 -0.46 7.03 6.15
C TRP A 94 0.81 6.86 5.32
N VAL A 95 1.10 5.63 4.86
CA VAL A 95 2.22 5.33 3.96
C VAL A 95 2.06 6.06 2.64
N GLY A 96 0.88 6.02 2.02
CA GLY A 96 0.61 6.73 0.78
C GLY A 96 0.81 8.24 0.90
N PHE A 97 0.39 8.84 2.00
CA PHE A 97 0.62 10.25 2.31
C PHE A 97 2.11 10.56 2.51
N THR A 98 2.79 9.76 3.33
CA THR A 98 4.23 9.93 3.64
C THR A 98 5.11 9.82 2.39
N LYS A 99 4.71 8.98 1.43
CA LYS A 99 5.40 8.81 0.14
C LYS A 99 4.93 9.81 -0.93
N GLU A 100 4.11 10.80 -0.56
CA GLU A 100 3.52 11.80 -1.46
C GLU A 100 2.67 11.22 -2.62
N LEU A 101 2.17 10.00 -2.47
CA LEU A 101 1.35 9.34 -3.49
C LEU A 101 -0.08 9.91 -3.54
N ASP A 102 -0.56 10.49 -2.43
CA ASP A 102 -1.87 11.16 -2.34
C ASP A 102 -2.06 12.27 -3.39
N ARG A 103 -0.96 12.89 -3.83
CA ARG A 103 -0.93 13.98 -4.80
C ARG A 103 -1.38 13.54 -6.20
N PHE A 104 -1.37 12.23 -6.48
CA PHE A 104 -1.76 11.66 -7.76
C PHE A 104 -3.25 11.28 -7.85
N ILE A 105 -4.01 11.46 -6.76
CA ILE A 105 -5.45 11.21 -6.75
C ILE A 105 -6.17 12.40 -7.40
N PRO A 106 -7.09 12.14 -8.36
CA PRO A 106 -7.90 13.20 -8.94
C PRO A 106 -8.89 13.75 -7.91
N LYS A 107 -8.55 14.88 -7.28
CA LYS A 107 -9.36 15.51 -6.22
C LYS A 107 -10.74 15.99 -6.69
N ASP A 108 -10.92 16.20 -7.99
CA ASP A 108 -12.20 16.51 -8.62
C ASP A 108 -13.16 15.30 -8.66
N ARG A 109 -12.66 14.09 -8.38
CA ARG A 109 -13.40 12.82 -8.46
C ARG A 109 -13.61 12.13 -7.12
N VAL A 110 -13.17 12.75 -6.04
CA VAL A 110 -13.29 12.24 -4.67
C VAL A 110 -13.99 13.30 -3.81
N PRO A 111 -14.97 12.95 -2.96
CA PRO A 111 -15.53 13.89 -2.01
C PRO A 111 -14.45 14.53 -1.15
N MET A 112 -14.55 15.84 -0.87
CA MET A 112 -13.53 16.57 -0.10
C MET A 112 -13.55 16.29 1.41
N SER A 113 -14.22 15.22 1.87
CA SER A 113 -14.17 14.84 3.27
C SER A 113 -12.85 14.13 3.57
N LYS A 114 -12.29 14.36 4.76
CA LYS A 114 -11.04 13.71 5.20
C LYS A 114 -11.14 12.19 4.98
N LYS A 115 -12.16 11.56 5.54
CA LYS A 115 -12.40 10.11 5.44
C LYS A 115 -12.41 9.60 3.99
N ALA A 116 -13.09 10.30 3.07
CA ALA A 116 -13.15 9.86 1.68
C ALA A 116 -11.80 9.96 0.97
N ILE A 117 -10.97 10.94 1.33
CA ILE A 117 -9.60 11.06 0.83
C ILE A 117 -8.73 9.92 1.37
N GLU A 118 -8.79 9.64 2.67
CA GLU A 118 -8.04 8.54 3.31
C GLU A 118 -8.37 7.19 2.66
N GLU A 119 -9.67 6.89 2.49
CA GLU A 119 -10.15 5.69 1.81
C GLU A 119 -9.69 5.63 0.34
N ALA A 120 -9.74 6.75 -0.39
CA ALA A 120 -9.29 6.80 -1.78
C ALA A 120 -7.79 6.49 -1.90
N VAL A 121 -6.98 6.97 -0.97
CA VAL A 121 -5.52 6.75 -0.98
C VAL A 121 -5.21 5.31 -0.60
N ALA A 122 -5.80 4.79 0.47
CA ALA A 122 -5.62 3.40 0.86
C ALA A 122 -6.03 2.45 -0.29
N ASN A 123 -7.15 2.72 -0.95
CA ASN A 123 -7.60 1.93 -2.09
C ASN A 123 -6.66 2.05 -3.31
N MET A 124 -6.13 3.24 -3.59
CA MET A 124 -5.13 3.45 -4.63
C MET A 124 -3.84 2.66 -4.34
N MET A 125 -3.36 2.65 -3.10
CA MET A 125 -2.17 1.90 -2.69
C MET A 125 -2.35 0.40 -2.97
N LYS A 126 -3.49 -0.16 -2.54
CA LYS A 126 -3.87 -1.54 -2.85
C LYS A 126 -3.93 -1.78 -4.36
N ALA A 127 -4.52 -0.84 -5.11
CA ALA A 127 -4.66 -0.98 -6.56
C ALA A 127 -3.32 -0.93 -7.30
N ILE A 128 -2.35 -0.14 -6.83
CA ILE A 128 -0.99 -0.12 -7.39
C ILE A 128 -0.33 -1.48 -7.20
N MET A 129 -0.43 -2.07 -5.99
CA MET A 129 0.09 -3.43 -5.74
C MET A 129 -0.59 -4.47 -6.64
N GLY A 130 -1.91 -4.38 -6.83
CA GLY A 130 -2.63 -5.26 -7.75
C GLY A 130 -2.24 -5.07 -9.22
N ALA A 131 -2.00 -3.83 -9.64
CA ALA A 131 -1.52 -3.51 -10.98
C ALA A 131 -0.14 -4.13 -11.22
N VAL A 132 0.78 -4.03 -10.25
CA VAL A 132 2.11 -4.66 -10.29
C VAL A 132 1.99 -6.17 -10.38
N TYR A 133 1.07 -6.76 -9.60
CA TYR A 133 0.82 -8.20 -9.64
C TYR A 133 0.40 -8.64 -11.05
N VAL A 134 -0.55 -7.95 -11.68
CA VAL A 134 -1.00 -8.26 -13.05
C VAL A 134 0.09 -8.00 -14.09
N ASP A 135 0.74 -6.83 -14.08
CA ASP A 135 1.78 -6.45 -15.07
C ASP A 135 3.01 -7.36 -15.03
N SER A 136 3.32 -7.87 -13.83
CA SER A 136 4.42 -8.80 -13.62
C SER A 136 4.12 -10.22 -14.11
N GLY A 137 2.90 -10.53 -14.54
CA GLY A 137 2.45 -11.89 -14.85
C GLY A 137 2.16 -12.71 -13.60
N TYR A 138 1.53 -12.08 -12.59
CA TYR A 138 1.12 -12.69 -11.32
C TYR A 138 2.30 -13.15 -10.45
N ARG A 139 3.36 -12.33 -10.36
CA ARG A 139 4.54 -12.65 -9.53
C ARG A 139 4.48 -11.91 -8.20
N LEU A 140 4.24 -12.64 -7.12
CA LEU A 140 4.24 -12.10 -5.74
C LEU A 140 5.58 -11.46 -5.37
N GLU A 141 6.72 -12.02 -5.81
CA GLU A 141 8.05 -11.43 -5.62
C GLU A 141 8.13 -9.96 -6.08
N LYS A 142 7.45 -9.60 -7.18
CA LYS A 142 7.45 -8.21 -7.66
C LYS A 142 6.57 -7.28 -6.81
N VAL A 143 5.55 -7.83 -6.17
CA VAL A 143 4.71 -7.09 -5.22
C VAL A 143 5.47 -6.92 -3.90
N ALA A 144 6.20 -7.95 -3.43
CA ALA A 144 7.06 -7.88 -2.25
C ALA A 144 8.10 -6.76 -2.37
N ASN A 145 8.82 -6.67 -3.50
CA ASN A 145 9.77 -5.57 -3.73
C ASN A 145 9.12 -4.17 -3.68
N VAL A 146 7.84 -4.06 -4.05
CA VAL A 146 7.07 -2.80 -3.96
C VAL A 146 6.69 -2.51 -2.51
N ILE A 147 6.25 -3.53 -1.77
CA ILE A 147 5.95 -3.47 -0.34
C ILE A 147 7.20 -2.99 0.44
N ASP A 148 8.37 -3.56 0.15
CA ASP A 148 9.65 -3.14 0.72
C ASP A 148 10.01 -1.69 0.37
N ALA A 149 9.82 -1.28 -0.89
CA ALA A 149 10.06 0.10 -1.31
C ALA A 149 9.14 1.11 -0.59
N LEU A 150 7.94 0.67 -0.24
CA LEU A 150 6.97 1.43 0.54
C LEU A 150 7.26 1.38 2.05
N GLY A 151 8.06 0.42 2.52
CA GLY A 151 8.35 0.23 3.94
C GLY A 151 7.15 -0.30 4.71
N ILE A 152 6.34 -1.15 4.07
CA ILE A 152 5.22 -1.86 4.70
C ILE A 152 5.75 -3.25 5.04
N GLY A 153 5.50 -3.76 6.24
CA GLY A 153 6.03 -5.07 6.60
C GLY A 153 6.15 -5.28 8.10
N TRP A 154 6.75 -6.40 8.45
CA TRP A 154 7.17 -6.67 9.82
C TRP A 154 8.17 -5.59 10.25
N MET A 155 7.93 -4.94 11.40
CA MET A 155 8.97 -4.12 12.02
C MET A 155 10.12 -5.05 12.37
N GLU A 156 11.33 -4.78 11.88
CA GLU A 156 12.52 -5.37 12.48
C GLU A 156 12.57 -4.87 13.92
N GLU A 157 12.46 -5.78 14.90
CA GLU A 157 12.86 -5.45 16.26
C GLU A 157 14.30 -4.95 16.20
N ASP A 158 14.56 -3.74 16.72
CA ASP A 158 15.92 -3.31 16.99
C ASP A 158 16.55 -4.38 17.90
N PRO A 159 17.64 -5.07 17.50
CA PRO A 159 18.24 -6.13 18.29
C PRO A 159 18.81 -5.65 19.65
N ASP A 160 18.77 -4.34 19.91
CA ASP A 160 19.20 -3.71 21.17
C ASP A 160 18.07 -3.53 22.20
N ASP A 161 16.81 -3.90 21.91
CA ASP A 161 15.71 -3.92 22.90
C ASP A 161 15.53 -5.30 23.56
N SER A 162 16.59 -6.13 23.58
CA SER A 162 16.67 -7.19 24.58
C SER A 162 16.95 -6.53 25.93
N GLY A 163 15.89 -6.08 26.60
CA GLY A 163 15.93 -5.70 28.00
C GLY A 163 16.61 -6.80 28.81
N THR A 164 17.91 -6.66 29.04
CA THR A 164 18.65 -7.41 30.04
C THR A 164 18.12 -6.96 31.39
N ASP A 165 17.03 -7.58 31.83
CA ASP A 165 16.61 -7.56 33.24
C ASP A 165 17.51 -8.55 34.01
N GLU A 166 18.82 -8.29 33.98
CA GLU A 166 19.77 -8.86 34.91
C GLU A 166 19.67 -8.05 36.21
N GLY A 167 18.84 -8.52 37.15
CA GLY A 167 19.05 -8.18 38.56
C GLY A 167 17.80 -7.84 39.37
N SER A 168 17.06 -8.87 39.80
CA SER A 168 16.56 -8.92 41.18
C SER A 168 16.19 -10.32 41.60
N ILE A 169 17.22 -11.08 42.00
CA ILE A 169 17.05 -12.03 43.09
C ILE A 169 17.02 -11.17 44.37
N ILE A 170 15.84 -10.95 44.93
CA ILE A 170 15.74 -10.60 46.36
C ILE A 170 15.31 -11.87 47.08
N ALA A 171 16.30 -12.52 47.66
CA ALA A 171 16.10 -13.36 48.83
C ALA A 171 15.97 -12.43 50.05
N VAL A 172 14.82 -12.44 50.73
CA VAL A 172 14.64 -12.50 52.19
C VAL A 172 13.26 -13.09 52.47
#